data_AF-M6FH86-F1
#
_entry.id   AF-M6FH86-F1
#
_cell.length_a   1.000
_cell.length_b   1.000
_cell.length_c   1.000
_cell.angle_alpha   90.00
_cell.angle_beta   90.00
_cell.angle_gamma   90.00
#
_symmetry.space_group_name_H-M   'P 1'
#
loop_
_entity.id
_entity.type
_entity.pdbx_description
1 polymer ?
#
loop_
_entity_poly.entity_id
_entity_poly.type
_entity_poly.pdbx_seq_one_letter_code
_entity_poly.pdbx_strand_id
1 'polypeptide(L)'
;MSPFSGRIYKFFLSAILLLFFSNCFDYEETLTINHDFSGTLEVSYIVPTRRNSDESLIKFLPTQKDEILGRLNKGFFSRNISLKDYTYQKIVIPETDPSLFREKAKVYYKVEFQELSQIENAMLGKVQVRKKGNTIYVKREIPAISRAPETLKKDGEKKFIPKRFVYCVQVLFCLK
;
A
#
# COMPACT_ATOMS: atom_id res chain seq x y z
N MET A 1 6.82 -40.83 -33.91
CA MET A 1 6.54 -40.33 -32.55
C MET A 1 7.40 -39.09 -32.32
N SER A 2 6.78 -37.91 -32.25
CA SER A 2 7.45 -36.61 -32.34
C SER A 2 8.07 -36.17 -31.01
N PRO A 3 9.37 -35.80 -30.96
CA PRO A 3 10.06 -35.39 -29.74
C PRO A 3 9.76 -33.94 -29.31
N PHE A 4 8.86 -33.24 -30.01
CA PHE A 4 8.59 -31.82 -29.82
C PHE A 4 7.66 -31.49 -28.64
N SER A 5 6.84 -32.44 -28.18
CA SER A 5 5.84 -32.20 -27.14
C SER A 5 6.45 -31.98 -25.74
N GLY A 6 7.58 -32.61 -25.44
CA GLY A 6 8.23 -32.54 -24.12
C GLY A 6 8.95 -31.21 -23.82
N ARG A 7 9.34 -30.45 -24.84
CA ARG A 7 10.05 -29.16 -24.65
C ARG A 7 9.09 -28.04 -24.27
N ILE A 8 7.93 -27.99 -24.92
CA ILE A 8 6.89 -26.97 -24.66
C ILE A 8 6.31 -27.15 -23.25
N TYR A 9 6.08 -28.41 -22.82
CA TYR A 9 5.57 -28.68 -21.48
C TYR A 9 6.52 -28.22 -20.37
N LYS A 10 7.84 -28.34 -20.56
CA LYS A 10 8.85 -27.83 -19.61
C LYS A 10 8.88 -26.31 -19.54
N PHE A 11 8.73 -25.60 -20.67
CA PHE A 11 8.62 -24.15 -20.67
C PHE A 11 7.30 -23.67 -20.05
N PHE A 12 6.19 -24.38 -20.27
CA PHE A 12 4.90 -24.07 -19.67
C PHE A 12 4.90 -24.31 -18.16
N LEU A 13 5.50 -25.42 -17.70
CA LEU A 13 5.68 -25.68 -16.26
C LEU A 13 6.60 -24.64 -15.60
N SER A 14 7.67 -24.21 -16.28
CA SER A 14 8.57 -23.15 -15.80
C SER A 14 7.86 -21.80 -15.71
N ALA A 15 7.02 -21.45 -16.69
CA ALA A 15 6.25 -20.20 -16.67
C ALA A 15 5.17 -20.20 -15.58
N ILE A 16 4.50 -21.34 -15.35
CA ILE A 16 3.54 -21.52 -14.26
C ILE A 16 4.24 -21.49 -12.90
N LEU A 17 5.41 -22.13 -12.76
CA LEU A 17 6.23 -22.08 -11.55
C LEU A 17 6.72 -20.66 -11.24
N LEU A 18 7.05 -19.86 -12.26
CA LEU A 18 7.44 -18.45 -12.11
C LEU A 18 6.28 -17.55 -11.66
N LEU A 19 5.02 -17.91 -11.96
CA LEU A 19 3.84 -17.16 -11.48
C LEU A 19 3.57 -17.35 -9.98
N PHE A 20 3.95 -18.51 -9.42
CA PHE A 20 3.82 -18.79 -7.97
C PHE A 20 4.83 -18.02 -7.10
N PHE A 21 5.89 -17.44 -7.68
CA PHE A 21 6.86 -16.61 -6.95
C PHE A 21 6.50 -15.11 -6.90
N SER A 22 5.27 -14.75 -7.29
CA SER A 22 4.82 -13.37 -7.15
C SER A 22 4.64 -13.03 -5.66
N ASN A 23 5.71 -12.48 -5.07
CA ASN A 23 5.76 -12.05 -3.68
C ASN A 23 4.94 -10.78 -3.50
N CYS A 24 3.64 -10.96 -3.53
CA CYS A 24 2.72 -9.85 -3.50
C CYS A 24 2.39 -9.47 -2.06
N PHE A 25 2.42 -8.17 -1.78
CA PHE A 25 1.94 -7.58 -0.54
C PHE A 25 0.67 -6.79 -0.81
N ASP A 26 -0.30 -6.98 0.08
CA ASP A 26 -1.57 -6.25 0.06
C ASP A 26 -1.36 -4.89 0.72
N TYR A 27 -1.80 -3.85 0.04
CA TYR A 27 -1.92 -2.51 0.59
C TYR A 27 -3.34 -2.01 0.33
N GLU A 28 -4.01 -1.60 1.39
CA GLU A 28 -5.33 -1.01 1.36
C GLU A 28 -5.29 0.34 2.08
N GLU A 29 -5.90 1.34 1.48
CA GLU A 29 -6.14 2.62 2.12
C GLU A 29 -7.58 3.07 1.91
N THR A 30 -8.16 3.65 2.96
CA THR A 30 -9.49 4.25 2.92
C THR A 30 -9.42 5.68 3.41
N LEU A 31 -9.59 6.64 2.48
CA LEU A 31 -9.64 8.06 2.78
C LEU A 31 -11.10 8.53 2.90
N THR A 32 -11.46 9.01 4.09
CA THR A 32 -12.75 9.64 4.37
C THR A 32 -12.58 11.14 4.53
N ILE A 33 -13.31 11.93 3.74
CA ILE A 33 -13.28 13.40 3.81
C ILE A 33 -14.67 13.93 4.19
N ASN A 34 -14.69 14.76 5.23
CA ASN A 34 -15.87 15.46 5.74
C ASN A 34 -16.11 16.78 4.98
N HIS A 35 -17.25 17.42 5.23
CA HIS A 35 -17.62 18.69 4.57
C HIS A 35 -16.71 19.87 4.91
N ASP A 36 -16.14 19.86 6.11
CA ASP A 36 -15.18 20.84 6.61
C ASP A 36 -13.74 20.56 6.14
N PHE A 37 -13.56 19.56 5.27
CA PHE A 37 -12.27 19.10 4.75
C PHE A 37 -11.36 18.43 5.78
N SER A 38 -11.86 18.17 6.99
CA SER A 38 -11.26 17.22 7.93
C SER A 38 -11.58 15.79 7.52
N GLY A 39 -10.98 14.81 8.20
CA GLY A 39 -11.33 13.43 7.96
C GLY A 39 -10.37 12.42 8.54
N THR A 40 -10.45 11.21 7.98
CA THR A 40 -9.67 10.06 8.43
C THR A 40 -9.06 9.32 7.26
N LEU A 41 -7.80 8.90 7.41
CA LEU A 41 -7.12 7.99 6.51
C LEU A 41 -6.84 6.70 7.27
N GLU A 42 -7.45 5.61 6.83
CA GLU A 42 -7.20 4.27 7.35
C GLU A 42 -6.27 3.55 6.41
N VAL A 43 -5.23 2.91 6.94
CA VAL A 43 -4.20 2.21 6.15
C VAL A 43 -4.02 0.82 6.72
N SER A 44 -4.04 -0.17 5.85
CA SER A 44 -3.82 -1.59 6.17
C SER A 44 -2.84 -2.17 5.16
N TYR A 45 -1.83 -2.90 5.62
CA TYR A 45 -0.94 -3.64 4.71
C TYR A 45 -0.33 -4.87 5.34
N ILE A 46 0.07 -5.81 4.49
CA ILE A 46 0.77 -7.04 4.88
C ILE A 46 2.12 -7.09 4.17
N VAL A 47 3.23 -6.99 4.91
CA VAL A 47 4.59 -6.93 4.34
C VAL A 47 5.47 -8.05 4.87
N PRO A 48 6.40 -8.60 4.06
CA PRO A 48 7.40 -9.54 4.57
C PRO A 48 8.38 -8.83 5.50
N THR A 49 8.76 -9.49 6.59
CA THR A 49 9.70 -8.96 7.58
C THR A 49 11.03 -9.72 7.55
N ARG A 50 12.07 -9.11 8.12
CA ARG A 50 13.33 -9.81 8.38
C ARG A 50 13.11 -10.94 9.38
N ARG A 51 13.86 -12.04 9.23
CA ARG A 51 13.81 -13.15 10.18
C ARG A 51 14.18 -12.67 11.57
N ASN A 52 13.41 -13.08 12.59
CA ASN A 52 13.62 -12.70 13.99
C ASN A 52 13.65 -11.18 14.24
N SER A 53 13.09 -10.40 13.34
CA SER A 53 13.00 -8.94 13.46
C SER A 53 11.62 -8.49 13.02
N ASP A 54 11.17 -7.37 13.59
CA ASP A 54 9.91 -6.78 13.20
C ASP A 54 10.09 -5.82 12.02
N GLU A 55 11.32 -5.58 11.55
CA GLU A 55 11.62 -4.71 10.42
C GLU A 55 11.01 -5.21 9.11
N SER A 56 10.29 -4.32 8.44
CA SER A 56 9.79 -4.54 7.09
C SER A 56 10.95 -4.65 6.08
N LEU A 57 10.87 -5.63 5.19
CA LEU A 57 11.76 -5.68 4.00
C LEU A 57 11.42 -4.59 2.98
N ILE A 58 10.28 -3.92 3.16
CA ILE A 58 9.77 -2.89 2.28
C ILE A 58 9.89 -1.54 2.99
N LYS A 59 10.96 -0.80 2.68
CA LYS A 59 11.35 0.42 3.41
C LYS A 59 10.27 1.50 3.51
N PHE A 60 9.38 1.62 2.53
CA PHE A 60 8.32 2.64 2.55
C PHE A 60 7.04 2.14 3.22
N LEU A 61 6.96 0.87 3.64
CA LEU A 61 5.88 0.31 4.47
C LEU A 61 6.47 -0.17 5.80
N PRO A 62 6.79 0.77 6.70
CA PRO A 62 7.35 0.44 8.01
C PRO A 62 6.35 -0.34 8.85
N THR A 63 6.86 -1.13 9.78
CA THR A 63 6.04 -1.95 10.69
C THR A 63 5.97 -1.35 12.07
N GLN A 64 6.94 -0.54 12.46
CA GLN A 64 7.02 0.04 13.79
C GLN A 64 6.22 1.35 13.87
N LYS A 65 5.51 1.53 14.98
CA LYS A 65 4.71 2.73 15.26
C LYS A 65 5.53 4.01 15.16
N ASP A 66 6.75 4.02 15.69
CA ASP A 66 7.61 5.21 15.72
C ASP A 66 8.13 5.58 14.33
N GLU A 67 8.42 4.60 13.46
CA GLU A 67 8.78 4.84 12.06
C GLU A 67 7.58 5.40 11.27
N ILE A 68 6.37 4.88 11.51
CA ILE A 68 5.14 5.40 10.91
C ILE A 68 4.94 6.85 11.33
N LEU A 69 5.03 7.16 12.62
CA LEU A 69 4.93 8.52 13.14
C LEU A 69 6.01 9.45 12.58
N GLY A 70 7.26 8.97 12.50
CA GLY A 70 8.36 9.70 11.91
C GLY A 70 8.13 10.04 10.44
N ARG A 71 7.49 9.14 9.69
CA ARG A 71 7.08 9.40 8.30
C ARG A 71 5.93 10.40 8.21
N LEU A 72 4.89 10.25 9.02
CA LEU A 72 3.72 11.14 9.02
C LEU A 72 4.10 12.58 9.39
N ASN A 73 5.03 12.75 10.32
CA ASN A 73 5.50 14.06 10.78
C ASN A 73 6.69 14.60 9.98
N LYS A 74 7.07 13.96 8.87
CA LYS A 74 8.19 14.39 8.04
C LYS A 74 7.82 15.65 7.25
N GLY A 75 8.35 16.80 7.65
CA GLY A 75 8.18 18.07 6.93
C GLY A 75 8.13 19.29 7.84
N PHE A 76 8.33 20.48 7.27
CA PHE A 76 8.39 21.77 7.97
C PHE A 76 7.03 22.25 8.53
N PHE A 77 5.93 21.65 8.07
CA PHE A 77 4.56 21.88 8.55
C PHE A 77 4.05 20.66 9.33
N SER A 78 4.83 20.22 10.32
CA SER A 78 4.52 19.12 11.24
C SER A 78 3.34 19.51 12.15
N ARG A 79 2.15 19.57 11.55
CA ARG A 79 0.89 19.75 12.26
C ARG A 79 0.56 18.42 12.92
N ASN A 80 0.18 18.43 14.19
CA ASN A 80 -0.20 17.28 15.02
C ASN A 80 -1.05 16.24 14.27
N ILE A 81 -0.41 15.30 13.55
CA ILE A 81 -1.09 14.16 12.95
C ILE A 81 -1.21 13.12 14.07
N SER A 82 -2.44 12.84 14.49
CA SER A 82 -2.68 11.83 15.53
C SER A 82 -2.85 10.46 14.88
N LEU A 83 -1.96 9.53 15.24
CA LEU A 83 -2.08 8.12 14.90
C LEU A 83 -2.98 7.44 15.93
N LYS A 84 -4.10 6.88 15.46
CA LYS A 84 -5.05 6.10 16.26
C LYS A 84 -5.12 4.66 15.76
N ASP A 85 -5.65 3.80 16.62
CA ASP A 85 -6.00 2.41 16.28
C ASP A 85 -4.87 1.58 15.66
N TYR A 86 -3.61 1.90 16.01
CA TYR A 86 -2.45 1.16 15.51
C TYR A 86 -2.49 -0.29 15.98
N THR A 87 -2.46 -1.21 15.02
CA THR A 87 -2.45 -2.65 15.23
C THR A 87 -1.30 -3.27 14.47
N TYR A 88 -0.55 -4.14 15.13
CA TYR A 88 0.51 -4.94 14.55
C TYR A 88 0.25 -6.42 14.83
N GLN A 89 0.33 -7.25 13.79
CA GLN A 89 0.17 -8.69 13.90
C GLN A 89 1.29 -9.39 13.13
N LYS A 90 2.11 -10.16 13.85
CA LYS A 90 3.12 -11.02 13.24
C LYS A 90 2.46 -12.29 12.70
N ILE A 91 2.80 -12.64 11.47
CA ILE A 91 2.31 -13.82 10.75
C ILE A 91 3.51 -14.71 10.46
N VAL A 92 3.58 -15.85 11.15
CA VAL A 92 4.61 -16.87 10.91
C VAL A 92 4.01 -17.90 9.95
N ILE A 93 4.61 -18.03 8.77
CA ILE A 93 4.17 -18.95 7.74
C ILE A 93 4.84 -20.31 7.99
N PRO A 94 4.05 -21.40 8.11
CA PRO A 94 4.60 -22.73 8.36
C PRO A 94 5.53 -23.19 7.22
N GLU A 95 6.49 -24.06 7.54
CA GLU A 95 7.50 -24.52 6.58
C GLU A 95 6.91 -25.26 5.38
N THR A 96 5.72 -25.84 5.54
CA THR A 96 4.95 -26.55 4.52
C THR A 96 4.40 -25.64 3.41
N ASP A 97 4.36 -24.33 3.63
CA ASP A 97 3.90 -23.36 2.64
C ASP A 97 5.05 -23.02 1.65
N PRO A 98 4.77 -22.94 0.34
CA PRO A 98 5.76 -22.59 -0.68
C PRO A 98 6.23 -21.12 -0.64
N SER A 99 5.74 -20.28 0.30
CA SER A 99 6.13 -18.88 0.39
C SER A 99 7.63 -18.69 0.64
N LEU A 100 8.22 -17.76 -0.12
CA LEU A 100 9.64 -17.37 0.01
C LEU A 100 9.94 -16.67 1.35
N PHE A 101 8.94 -15.98 1.92
CA PHE A 101 9.07 -15.27 3.19
C PHE A 101 8.37 -16.05 4.29
N ARG A 102 9.14 -16.39 5.33
CA ARG A 102 8.64 -17.14 6.50
C ARG A 102 7.95 -16.28 7.54
N GLU A 103 8.25 -14.97 7.53
CA GLU A 103 7.67 -14.00 8.44
C GLU A 103 7.06 -12.85 7.64
N LYS A 104 5.81 -12.50 7.97
CA LYS A 104 5.12 -11.32 7.49
C LYS A 104 4.56 -10.56 8.68
N ALA A 105 4.27 -9.28 8.48
CA ALA A 105 3.57 -8.45 9.44
C ALA A 105 2.35 -7.81 8.78
N LYS A 106 1.20 -7.92 9.43
CA LYS A 106 0.01 -7.14 9.12
C LYS A 106 -0.01 -5.91 10.02
N VAL A 107 -0.12 -4.74 9.39
CA VAL A 107 -0.16 -3.45 10.05
C VAL A 107 -1.46 -2.76 9.68
N TYR A 108 -2.13 -2.20 10.67
CA TYR A 108 -3.26 -1.31 10.48
C TYR A 108 -3.05 -0.05 11.32
N TYR A 109 -3.43 1.10 10.79
CA TYR A 109 -3.52 2.32 11.57
C TYR A 109 -4.51 3.30 10.96
N LYS A 110 -4.97 4.22 11.81
CA LYS A 110 -5.84 5.32 11.44
C LYS A 110 -5.13 6.64 11.69
N VAL A 111 -5.29 7.56 10.75
CA VAL A 111 -4.78 8.91 10.81
C VAL A 111 -5.95 9.88 10.77
N GLU A 112 -6.05 10.76 11.75
CA GLU A 112 -6.99 11.88 11.70
C GLU A 112 -6.28 13.12 11.19
N PHE A 113 -6.92 13.83 10.25
CA PHE A 113 -6.43 15.09 9.72
C PHE A 113 -7.50 16.17 9.81
N GLN A 114 -7.05 17.40 10.01
CA GLN A 114 -7.88 18.61 10.07
C GLN A 114 -7.85 19.38 8.75
N GLU A 115 -6.78 19.23 7.96
CA GLU A 115 -6.61 19.91 6.69
C GLU A 115 -6.13 18.96 5.59
N LEU A 116 -6.57 19.18 4.34
CA LEU A 116 -6.24 18.33 3.19
C LEU A 116 -4.74 18.21 2.90
N SER A 117 -3.96 19.25 3.20
CA SER A 117 -2.51 19.23 3.00
C SER A 117 -1.80 18.17 3.84
N GLN A 118 -2.38 17.76 4.97
CA GLN A 118 -1.82 16.71 5.82
C GLN A 118 -1.87 15.33 5.14
N ILE A 119 -2.79 15.13 4.19
CA ILE A 119 -2.94 13.88 3.44
C ILE A 119 -1.73 13.66 2.52
N GLU A 120 -1.10 14.73 2.01
CA GLU A 120 0.00 14.65 1.04
C GLU A 120 1.21 13.85 1.58
N ASN A 121 1.48 13.97 2.89
CA ASN A 121 2.55 13.24 3.55
C ASN A 121 2.09 11.89 4.14
N ALA A 122 0.78 11.74 4.38
CA ALA A 122 0.21 10.56 5.01
C ALA A 122 -0.02 9.41 4.02
N MET A 123 -0.50 9.70 2.82
CA MET A 123 -0.73 8.69 1.79
C MET A 123 0.60 8.15 1.24
N LEU A 124 0.57 6.90 0.76
CA LEU A 124 1.73 6.31 0.08
C LEU A 124 2.03 7.00 -1.25
N GLY A 125 3.32 7.23 -1.55
CA GLY A 125 3.77 7.84 -2.80
C GLY A 125 3.81 9.37 -2.77
N LYS A 126 3.99 9.98 -3.94
CA LYS A 126 3.92 11.44 -4.09
C LYS A 126 2.47 11.83 -4.32
N VAL A 127 1.87 12.52 -3.36
CA VAL A 127 0.49 12.97 -3.44
C VAL A 127 0.45 14.49 -3.54
N GLN A 128 -0.40 15.00 -4.41
CA GLN A 128 -0.76 16.41 -4.51
C GLN A 128 -2.26 16.54 -4.37
N VAL A 129 -2.70 17.40 -3.44
CA VAL A 129 -4.11 17.69 -3.22
C VAL A 129 -4.39 19.14 -3.56
N ARG A 130 -5.35 19.37 -4.46
CA ARG A 130 -5.80 20.71 -4.86
C ARG A 130 -7.29 20.87 -4.61
N LYS A 131 -7.71 22.04 -4.16
CA LYS A 131 -9.12 22.42 -4.01
C LYS A 131 -9.50 23.47 -5.06
N LYS A 132 -10.62 23.27 -5.75
CA LYS A 132 -11.23 24.24 -6.67
C LYS A 132 -12.72 24.33 -6.37
N GLY A 133 -13.14 25.40 -5.70
CA GLY A 133 -14.51 25.52 -5.18
C GLY A 133 -14.83 24.41 -4.18
N ASN A 134 -15.91 23.66 -4.44
CA ASN A 134 -16.30 22.49 -3.63
C ASN A 134 -15.69 21.17 -4.11
N THR A 135 -14.78 21.23 -5.08
CA THR A 135 -14.14 20.04 -5.64
C THR A 135 -12.73 19.89 -5.11
N ILE A 136 -12.44 18.69 -4.61
CA ILE A 136 -11.10 18.26 -4.26
C ILE A 136 -10.55 17.46 -5.44
N TYR A 137 -9.25 17.59 -5.69
CA TYR A 137 -8.50 16.88 -6.69
C TYR A 137 -7.31 16.24 -6.01
N VAL A 138 -7.21 14.92 -6.08
CA VAL A 138 -6.07 14.16 -5.54
C VAL A 138 -5.33 13.55 -6.72
N LYS A 139 -4.08 13.96 -6.90
CA LYS A 139 -3.16 13.34 -7.86
C LYS A 139 -2.11 12.56 -7.08
N ARG A 140 -1.85 11.32 -7.50
CA ARG A 140 -0.93 10.42 -6.83
C ARG A 140 0.02 9.74 -7.80
N GLU A 141 1.28 9.66 -7.40
CA GLU A 141 2.31 8.87 -8.09
C GLU A 141 2.91 7.88 -7.08
N ILE A 142 2.63 6.60 -7.28
CA ILE A 142 3.14 5.52 -6.43
C ILE A 142 4.54 5.13 -6.92
N PRO A 143 5.55 4.99 -6.04
CA PRO A 143 6.86 4.49 -6.43
C PRO A 143 6.71 3.12 -7.10
N ALA A 144 7.23 2.99 -8.32
CA ALA A 144 7.06 1.79 -9.14
C ALA A 144 7.72 0.58 -8.47
N ILE A 145 6.90 -0.38 -8.04
CA ILE A 145 7.36 -1.67 -7.55
C ILE A 145 6.67 -2.71 -8.41
N SER A 146 7.37 -3.02 -9.50
CA SER A 146 7.10 -4.05 -10.49
C SER A 146 5.63 -4.14 -11.00
N ARG A 147 5.46 -3.68 -12.24
CA ARG A 147 4.32 -3.84 -13.17
C ARG A 147 3.05 -4.49 -12.57
N ALA A 148 2.17 -3.67 -11.99
CA ALA A 148 0.74 -3.98 -12.03
C ALA A 148 0.29 -4.08 -13.51
N PRO A 149 -0.64 -4.98 -13.88
CA PRO A 149 -1.18 -5.03 -15.23
C PRO A 149 -1.69 -3.66 -15.64
N GLU A 150 -1.43 -3.27 -16.89
CA GLU A 150 -1.65 -1.91 -17.41
C GLU A 150 -3.11 -1.43 -17.33
N THR A 151 -4.04 -2.31 -16.96
CA THR A 151 -5.44 -2.00 -16.64
C THR A 151 -5.62 -1.17 -15.36
N LEU A 152 -4.62 -1.05 -14.49
CA LEU A 152 -4.64 -0.18 -13.30
C LEU A 152 -3.98 1.20 -13.53
N LYS A 153 -3.49 1.51 -14.74
CA LYS A 153 -2.89 2.82 -15.10
C LYS A 153 -3.94 3.94 -15.32
N LYS A 154 -5.03 3.95 -14.55
CA LYS A 154 -6.00 5.04 -14.53
C LYS A 154 -6.18 5.60 -13.11
N ASP A 155 -5.12 6.05 -12.47
CA ASP A 155 -5.27 7.04 -11.39
C ASP A 155 -5.16 8.44 -11.99
N GLY A 156 -6.18 8.76 -12.78
CA GLY A 156 -6.45 10.09 -13.30
C GLY A 156 -7.09 10.97 -12.21
N GLU A 157 -6.92 12.28 -12.37
CA GLU A 157 -7.56 13.33 -11.59
C GLU A 157 -9.02 12.98 -11.22
N LYS A 158 -9.27 12.70 -9.93
CA LYS A 158 -10.62 12.39 -9.44
C LYS A 158 -11.30 13.67 -8.94
N LYS A 159 -12.52 13.91 -9.44
CA LYS A 159 -13.37 15.06 -9.13
C LYS A 159 -14.33 14.70 -8.00
N PHE A 160 -14.39 15.50 -6.94
CA PHE A 160 -15.24 15.24 -5.76
C PHE A 160 -16.31 16.33 -5.52
N ILE A 161 -17.44 15.94 -4.92
CA ILE A 161 -18.52 16.84 -4.46
C ILE A 161 -18.84 16.47 -3.00
N PRO A 162 -18.91 17.43 -2.06
CA PRO A 162 -18.89 17.12 -0.63
C PRO A 162 -20.27 16.67 -0.15
N LYS A 163 -20.43 15.38 0.17
CA LYS A 163 -21.56 14.79 0.92
C LYS A 163 -21.13 13.72 1.95
N ARG A 164 -19.84 13.66 2.30
CA ARG A 164 -19.07 12.50 2.83
C ARG A 164 -18.58 11.60 1.71
N PHE A 165 -17.27 11.42 1.63
CA PHE A 165 -16.61 10.68 0.57
C PHE A 165 -15.72 9.60 1.16
N VAL A 166 -15.69 8.43 0.53
CA VAL A 166 -14.83 7.29 0.88
C VAL A 166 -14.08 6.88 -0.38
N TYR A 167 -12.75 7.00 -0.37
CA TYR A 167 -11.86 6.50 -1.41
C TYR A 167 -11.13 5.28 -0.88
N CYS A 168 -11.46 4.12 -1.45
CA CYS A 168 -10.75 2.88 -1.17
C CYS A 168 -9.77 2.59 -2.32
N VAL A 169 -8.51 2.34 -1.99
CA VAL A 169 -7.52 1.84 -2.93
C VAL A 169 -6.93 0.56 -2.39
N GLN A 170 -7.03 -0.49 -3.19
CA GLN A 170 -6.36 -1.76 -2.96
C GLN A 170 -5.29 -1.93 -4.03
N VAL A 171 -4.03 -2.03 -3.62
CA VAL A 171 -2.90 -2.27 -4.50
C VAL A 171 -2.19 -3.53 -4.07
N LEU A 172 -2.07 -4.46 -5.02
CA LEU A 172 -1.24 -5.63 -4.89
C LEU A 172 0.14 -5.31 -5.49
N PHE A 173 1.18 -5.32 -4.68
CA PHE A 173 2.54 -5.04 -5.12
C PHE A 173 3.39 -6.29 -5.05
N CYS A 174 4.06 -6.68 -6.13
CA CYS A 174 4.87 -7.91 -6.13
C CYS A 174 6.37 -7.59 -6.24
N LEU A 175 7.16 -8.16 -5.32
CA LEU A 175 8.63 -8.11 -5.41
C LEU A 175 9.12 -9.11 -6.47
N LYS A 176 10.06 -8.67 -7.31
CA LYS A 176 10.76 -9.50 -8.31
C LYS A 176 12.02 -10.13 -7.71
#